data_AF-A0A1S3PML0-F1
#
_entry.id   AF-A0A1S3PML0-F1
#
_cell.length_a   1.000
_cell.length_b   1.000
_cell.length_c   1.000
_cell.angle_alpha   90.00
_cell.angle_beta   90.00
_cell.angle_gamma   90.00
#
_symmetry.space_group_name_H-M   'P 1'
#
loop_
_entity.id
_entity.type
_entity.pdbx_description
1 polymer ?
#
loop_
_entity_poly.entity_id
_entity_poly.type
_entity_poly.pdbx_seq_one_letter_code
_entity_poly.pdbx_strand_id
1 'polypeptide(L)'
;MLSKLLTFLTLNCREKKIEGLTSLRVMAQNHMDILMPKLHDICLAIINEVKNLRSAVSCAAMATLGDMYVHLQRAMDSEVEGTARVLLHKASEANTFIRQGANCALGHMVQSCTPTRVMNALLVGGLR
;
A
#
# COMPACT_ATOMS: atom_id res chain seq x y z
N MET A 1 -8.00 17.23 7.55
CA MET A 1 -8.19 16.51 6.27
C MET A 1 -7.79 15.04 6.39
N LEU A 2 -6.56 14.73 6.82
CA LEU A 2 -6.07 13.35 7.03
C LEU A 2 -6.89 12.50 8.02
N SER A 3 -7.35 13.09 9.13
CA SER A 3 -8.18 12.38 10.11
C SER A 3 -9.46 11.82 9.49
N LYS A 4 -10.12 12.60 8.62
CA LYS A 4 -11.32 12.16 7.89
C LYS A 4 -11.01 11.01 6.92
N LEU A 5 -9.85 11.04 6.24
CA LEU A 5 -9.41 9.96 5.36
C LEU A 5 -9.21 8.65 6.11
N LEU A 6 -8.51 8.70 7.25
CA LEU A 6 -8.35 7.52 8.11
C LEU A 6 -9.71 7.01 8.62
N THR A 7 -10.62 7.91 8.98
CA THR A 7 -12.00 7.51 9.33
C THR A 7 -12.68 6.78 8.18
N PHE A 8 -12.54 7.23 6.93
CA PHE A 8 -13.14 6.54 5.79
C PHE A 8 -12.60 5.12 5.59
N LEU A 9 -11.31 4.88 5.85
CA LEU A 9 -10.73 3.52 5.83
C LEU A 9 -11.31 2.62 6.94
N THR A 10 -11.70 3.19 8.08
CA THR A 10 -12.33 2.44 9.17
C THR A 10 -13.82 2.10 8.96
N LEU A 11 -14.50 2.70 7.98
CA LEU A 11 -15.94 2.45 7.74
C LEU A 11 -16.18 1.14 6.97
N ASN A 12 -17.22 0.39 7.32
CA ASN A 12 -17.56 -0.84 6.58
C ASN A 12 -18.05 -0.61 5.13
N CYS A 13 -18.39 0.62 4.74
CA CYS A 13 -18.86 0.93 3.38
C CYS A 13 -17.71 0.84 2.35
N ARG A 14 -17.89 0.02 1.29
CA ARG A 14 -16.89 -0.19 0.22
C ARG A 14 -16.49 1.10 -0.47
N GLU A 15 -17.48 1.91 -0.83
CA GLU A 15 -17.29 3.13 -1.63
C GLU A 15 -16.44 4.14 -0.88
N LYS A 16 -16.76 4.39 0.39
CA LYS A 16 -16.01 5.32 1.25
C LYS A 16 -14.55 4.91 1.41
N LYS A 17 -14.28 3.61 1.53
CA LYS A 17 -12.89 3.10 1.58
C LYS A 17 -12.14 3.39 0.28
N ILE A 18 -12.76 3.10 -0.86
CA ILE A 18 -12.15 3.35 -2.18
C ILE A 18 -11.91 4.86 -2.40
N GLU A 19 -12.85 5.71 -1.98
CA GLU A 19 -12.71 7.17 -2.04
C GLU A 19 -11.54 7.66 -1.18
N GLY A 20 -11.42 7.15 0.05
CA GLY A 20 -10.29 7.46 0.94
C GLY A 20 -8.95 7.03 0.35
N LEU A 21 -8.89 5.81 -0.20
CA LEU A 21 -7.69 5.27 -0.87
C LEU A 21 -7.31 6.08 -2.11
N THR A 22 -8.31 6.50 -2.91
CA THR A 22 -8.09 7.32 -4.10
C THR A 22 -7.58 8.71 -3.72
N SER A 23 -8.12 9.29 -2.66
CA SER A 23 -7.65 10.58 -2.14
C SER A 23 -6.19 10.51 -1.67
N LEU A 24 -5.80 9.41 -1.02
CA LEU A 24 -4.40 9.19 -0.61
C LEU A 24 -3.45 9.12 -1.80
N ARG A 25 -3.87 8.54 -2.93
CA ARG A 25 -3.07 8.49 -4.18
C ARG A 25 -2.77 9.89 -4.69
N VAL A 26 -3.80 10.74 -4.77
CA VAL A 26 -3.66 12.14 -5.20
C VAL A 26 -2.75 12.92 -4.26
N MET A 27 -2.83 12.68 -2.94
CA MET A 27 -1.93 13.31 -1.97
C MET A 27 -0.49 12.82 -2.09
N ALA A 28 -0.27 11.53 -2.34
CA ALA A 28 1.07 10.98 -2.52
C ALA A 28 1.77 11.64 -3.72
N GLN A 29 1.03 11.90 -4.79
CA GLN A 29 1.56 12.54 -5.99
C GLN A 29 1.82 14.04 -5.84
N ASN A 30 0.93 14.77 -5.14
CA ASN A 30 0.92 16.24 -5.19
C ASN A 30 1.27 16.92 -3.85
N HIS A 31 1.17 16.22 -2.72
CA HIS A 31 1.22 16.79 -1.37
C HIS A 31 1.87 15.82 -0.37
N MET A 32 3.04 15.28 -0.72
CA MET A 32 3.72 14.25 0.08
C MET A 32 4.09 14.74 1.50
N ASP A 33 4.38 16.03 1.66
CA ASP A 33 4.69 16.69 2.92
C ASP A 33 3.57 16.55 3.97
N ILE A 34 2.32 16.44 3.51
CA ILE A 34 1.16 16.23 4.37
C ILE A 34 1.11 14.78 4.88
N LEU A 35 1.55 13.81 4.07
CA LEU A 35 1.50 12.38 4.43
C LEU A 35 2.65 11.98 5.36
N MET A 36 3.84 12.56 5.17
CA MET A 36 5.07 12.19 5.87
C MET A 36 4.93 12.09 7.40
N PRO A 37 4.31 13.05 8.12
CA PRO A 37 4.20 13.00 9.58
C PRO A 37 3.33 11.85 10.10
N LYS A 38 2.49 11.25 9.25
CA LYS A 38 1.58 10.16 9.60
C LYS A 38 1.78 8.92 8.73
N LEU A 39 2.94 8.80 8.09
CA LEU A 39 3.18 7.78 7.08
C LEU A 39 2.93 6.37 7.62
N HIS A 40 3.45 6.09 8.81
CA HIS A 40 3.28 4.80 9.47
C HIS A 40 1.80 4.44 9.70
N ASP A 41 1.02 5.35 10.31
CA ASP A 41 -0.42 5.14 10.55
C ASP A 41 -1.20 4.91 9.25
N ILE A 42 -0.84 5.66 8.20
CA ILE A 42 -1.44 5.53 6.87
C ILE A 42 -1.10 4.16 6.28
N CYS A 43 0.16 3.73 6.33
CA CYS A 43 0.59 2.42 5.85
C CYS A 43 -0.09 1.29 6.61
N LEU A 44 -0.24 1.39 7.93
CA LEU A 44 -1.00 0.42 8.73
C LEU A 44 -2.46 0.34 8.30
N ALA A 45 -3.11 1.48 8.07
CA ALA A 45 -4.49 1.51 7.60
C ALA A 45 -4.63 0.87 6.20
N ILE A 46 -3.71 1.16 5.28
CA ILE A 46 -3.71 0.57 3.95
C ILE A 46 -3.42 -0.94 4.01
N ILE A 47 -2.50 -1.38 4.86
CA ILE A 47 -2.21 -2.81 5.11
C ILE A 47 -3.49 -3.57 5.50
N ASN A 48 -4.33 -2.98 6.37
CA ASN A 48 -5.62 -3.59 6.73
C ASN A 48 -6.56 -3.67 5.53
N GLU A 49 -6.55 -2.68 4.64
CA GLU A 49 -7.36 -2.73 3.42
C GLU A 49 -6.81 -3.67 2.34
N VAL A 50 -5.50 -3.88 2.26
CA VAL A 50 -4.91 -4.92 1.39
C VAL A 50 -5.45 -6.30 1.80
N LYS A 51 -5.60 -6.56 3.11
CA LYS A 51 -6.17 -7.81 3.63
C LYS A 51 -7.70 -7.90 3.50
N ASN A 52 -8.38 -6.88 2.98
CA ASN A 52 -9.84 -6.84 2.89
C ASN A 52 -10.36 -8.00 2.01
N LEU A 53 -11.42 -8.66 2.47
CA LEU A 53 -12.06 -9.78 1.75
C LEU A 53 -12.73 -9.33 0.44
N ARG A 54 -13.06 -8.04 0.32
CA ARG A 54 -13.64 -7.48 -0.90
C ARG A 54 -12.51 -7.15 -1.87
N SER A 55 -12.43 -7.93 -2.95
CA SER A 55 -11.39 -7.82 -3.98
C SER A 55 -11.14 -6.40 -4.46
N ALA A 56 -12.19 -5.61 -4.73
CA ALA A 56 -12.01 -4.23 -5.20
C ALA A 56 -11.39 -3.28 -4.17
N VAL A 57 -11.67 -3.46 -2.88
CA VAL A 57 -11.04 -2.65 -1.82
C VAL A 57 -9.58 -3.05 -1.69
N SER A 58 -9.29 -4.36 -1.71
CA SER A 58 -7.93 -4.88 -1.71
C SER A 58 -7.12 -4.38 -2.92
N CYS A 59 -7.69 -4.45 -4.13
CA CYS A 59 -7.06 -3.94 -5.35
C CYS A 59 -6.80 -2.42 -5.28
N ALA A 60 -7.77 -1.64 -4.80
CA ALA A 60 -7.58 -0.21 -4.61
C ALA A 60 -6.45 0.07 -3.60
N ALA A 61 -6.36 -0.69 -2.51
CA ALA A 61 -5.32 -0.53 -1.51
C ALA A 61 -3.92 -0.89 -2.05
N MET A 62 -3.82 -1.96 -2.83
CA MET A 62 -2.57 -2.33 -3.52
C MET A 62 -2.14 -1.26 -4.52
N ALA A 63 -3.08 -0.70 -5.30
CA ALA A 63 -2.80 0.42 -6.19
C ALA A 63 -2.33 1.67 -5.43
N THR A 64 -2.94 1.98 -4.28
CA THR A 64 -2.51 3.07 -3.42
C THR A 64 -1.09 2.88 -2.89
N LEU A 65 -0.72 1.66 -2.44
CA LEU A 65 0.66 1.36 -2.06
C LEU A 65 1.63 1.55 -3.24
N GLY A 66 1.24 1.08 -4.43
CA GLY A 66 2.01 1.26 -5.65
C GLY A 66 2.36 2.73 -5.89
N ASP A 67 1.37 3.61 -5.86
CA ASP A 67 1.58 5.05 -6.07
C ASP A 67 2.41 5.68 -4.96
N MET A 68 2.22 5.24 -3.70
CA MET A 68 3.06 5.70 -2.60
C MET A 68 4.53 5.32 -2.80
N TYR A 69 4.85 4.11 -3.25
CA TYR A 69 6.24 3.75 -3.56
C TYR A 69 6.84 4.65 -4.65
N VAL A 70 6.09 4.89 -5.72
CA VAL A 70 6.56 5.69 -6.87
C VAL A 70 6.84 7.15 -6.45
N HIS A 71 5.96 7.73 -5.65
CA HIS A 71 6.03 9.16 -5.32
C HIS A 71 6.80 9.48 -4.03
N LEU A 72 6.73 8.64 -3.00
CA LEU A 72 7.44 8.87 -1.73
C LEU A 72 8.84 8.21 -1.73
N GLN A 73 9.05 7.16 -2.54
CA GLN A 73 10.35 6.54 -2.77
C GLN A 73 11.06 6.16 -1.45
N ARG A 74 12.25 6.71 -1.19
CA ARG A 74 13.05 6.46 0.03
C ARG A 74 12.32 6.75 1.33
N ALA A 75 11.32 7.64 1.31
CA ALA A 75 10.49 7.87 2.49
C ALA A 75 9.68 6.63 2.90
N MET A 76 9.40 5.70 1.98
CA MET A 76 8.72 4.44 2.25
C MET A 76 9.64 3.37 2.86
N ASP A 77 10.96 3.59 2.91
CA ASP A 77 11.93 2.57 3.33
C ASP A 77 11.68 2.04 4.76
N SER A 78 11.03 2.81 5.64
CA SER A 78 10.65 2.34 6.99
C SER A 78 9.45 1.40 6.98
N GLU A 79 8.62 1.45 5.93
CA GLU A 79 7.34 0.76 5.86
C GLU A 79 7.38 -0.48 4.94
N VAL A 80 8.40 -0.58 4.07
CA VAL A 80 8.49 -1.65 3.05
C VAL A 80 8.41 -3.06 3.62
N GLU A 81 8.89 -3.32 4.84
CA GLU A 81 8.80 -4.66 5.42
C GLU A 81 7.35 -5.08 5.71
N GLY A 82 6.58 -4.19 6.35
CA GLY A 82 5.19 -4.45 6.70
C GLY A 82 4.31 -4.58 5.46
N THR A 83 4.53 -3.72 4.47
CA THR A 83 3.76 -3.71 3.23
C THR A 83 4.16 -4.84 2.29
N ALA A 84 5.45 -5.17 2.15
CA ALA A 84 5.91 -6.29 1.33
C ALA A 84 5.31 -7.61 1.80
N ARG A 85 5.26 -7.85 3.11
CA ARG A 85 4.69 -9.08 3.69
C ARG A 85 3.25 -9.33 3.23
N VAL A 86 2.40 -8.30 3.26
CA VAL A 86 0.99 -8.45 2.87
C VAL A 86 0.81 -8.55 1.36
N LEU A 87 1.66 -7.86 0.59
CA LEU A 87 1.66 -7.95 -0.86
C LEU A 87 2.14 -9.34 -1.33
N LEU A 88 3.20 -9.90 -0.73
CA LEU A 88 3.67 -11.25 -1.03
C LEU A 88 2.60 -12.31 -0.71
N HIS A 89 1.89 -12.16 0.41
CA HIS A 89 0.74 -13.02 0.68
C HIS A 89 -0.31 -12.92 -0.42
N LYS A 90 -0.70 -11.69 -0.84
CA LYS A 90 -1.65 -11.50 -1.95
C LYS A 90 -1.14 -12.03 -3.30
N ALA A 91 0.16 -11.96 -3.56
CA ALA A 91 0.77 -12.51 -4.76
C ALA A 91 0.69 -14.05 -4.82
N SER A 92 0.54 -14.71 -3.67
CA SER A 92 0.35 -16.17 -3.59
C SER A 92 -1.10 -16.63 -3.78
N GLU A 93 -2.07 -15.70 -3.82
CA GLU A 93 -3.48 -16.06 -3.97
C GLU A 93 -3.79 -16.60 -5.38
N ALA A 94 -4.74 -17.54 -5.46
CA ALA A 94 -5.15 -18.18 -6.71
C ALA A 94 -5.77 -17.18 -7.71
N ASN A 95 -6.47 -16.16 -7.21
CA ASN A 95 -7.13 -15.16 -8.04
C ASN A 95 -6.10 -14.32 -8.82
N THR A 96 -6.18 -14.40 -10.16
CA THR A 96 -5.27 -13.73 -11.09
C THR A 96 -5.24 -12.22 -10.92
N PHE A 97 -6.40 -11.58 -10.73
CA PHE A 97 -6.50 -10.12 -10.57
C PHE A 97 -5.84 -9.65 -9.26
N ILE A 98 -6.06 -10.37 -8.17
CA ILE A 98 -5.43 -10.06 -6.88
C ILE A 98 -3.91 -10.22 -6.98
N ARG A 99 -3.46 -11.34 -7.52
CA ARG A 99 -2.03 -11.62 -7.71
C ARG A 99 -1.36 -10.57 -8.59
N GLN A 100 -2.00 -10.16 -9.68
CA GLN A 100 -1.47 -9.14 -10.58
C GLN A 100 -1.39 -7.76 -9.90
N GLY A 101 -2.42 -7.38 -9.13
CA GLY A 101 -2.39 -6.16 -8.33
C GLY A 101 -1.25 -6.13 -7.32
N ALA A 102 -1.02 -7.26 -6.64
CA ALA A 102 0.07 -7.41 -5.68
C ALA A 102 1.45 -7.32 -6.35
N ASN A 103 1.65 -8.07 -7.45
CA ASN A 103 2.90 -8.06 -8.20
C ASN A 103 3.21 -6.69 -8.79
N CYS A 104 2.20 -5.95 -9.25
CA CYS A 104 2.36 -4.58 -9.73
C CYS A 104 2.90 -3.66 -8.63
N ALA A 105 2.28 -3.68 -7.44
CA ALA A 105 2.73 -2.89 -6.30
C ALA A 105 4.14 -3.28 -5.82
N LEU A 106 4.46 -4.57 -5.79
CA LEU A 106 5.81 -5.07 -5.48
C LEU A 106 6.84 -4.60 -6.53
N GLY A 107 6.46 -4.56 -7.81
CA GLY A 107 7.30 -4.03 -8.89
C GLY A 107 7.64 -2.55 -8.66
N HIS A 108 6.65 -1.72 -8.32
CA HIS A 108 6.89 -0.31 -7.97
C HIS A 108 7.80 -0.16 -6.75
N MET A 109 7.61 -0.97 -5.71
CA MET A 109 8.50 -0.98 -4.54
C MET A 109 9.97 -1.23 -4.94
N VAL A 110 10.22 -2.26 -5.75
CA VAL A 110 11.56 -2.62 -6.23
C VAL A 110 12.19 -1.51 -7.09
N GLN A 111 11.38 -0.83 -7.89
CA GLN A 111 11.87 0.23 -8.79
C GLN A 111 12.13 1.56 -8.09
N SER A 112 11.44 1.85 -6.98
CA SER A 112 11.40 3.20 -6.40
C SER A 112 12.04 3.33 -5.01
N CYS A 113 12.07 2.25 -4.21
CA CYS A 113 12.62 2.28 -2.85
C CYS A 113 14.09 1.84 -2.82
N THR A 114 14.75 1.96 -1.67
CA THR A 114 16.19 1.63 -1.57
C THR A 114 16.42 0.12 -1.79
N PRO A 115 17.28 -0.31 -2.74
CA PRO A 115 17.42 -1.72 -3.12
C PRO A 115 17.73 -2.67 -1.96
N THR A 116 18.65 -2.28 -1.07
CA THR A 116 19.04 -3.11 0.09
C THR A 116 17.89 -3.26 1.10
N ARG A 117 17.08 -2.22 1.29
CA ARG A 117 15.89 -2.25 2.15
C ARG A 117 14.82 -3.15 1.55
N VAL A 118 14.55 -3.00 0.25
CA VAL A 118 13.58 -3.82 -0.47
C VAL A 118 13.99 -5.28 -0.47
N MET A 119 15.26 -5.59 -0.77
CA MET A 119 15.77 -6.96 -0.77
C MET A 119 15.56 -7.62 0.60
N ASN A 120 15.93 -6.93 1.69
CA ASN A 120 15.71 -7.45 3.05
C ASN A 120 14.22 -7.64 3.34
N ALA A 121 13.37 -6.67 2.98
CA ALA A 121 11.94 -6.75 3.19
C ALA A 121 11.29 -7.92 2.42
N LEU A 122 11.74 -8.20 1.19
CA LEU A 122 11.25 -9.32 0.40
C LEU A 122 11.66 -10.67 1.02
N LEU A 123 12.93 -10.81 1.42
CA LEU A 123 13.45 -12.02 2.07
C LEU A 123 12.71 -12.31 3.39
N VAL A 124 12.57 -11.30 4.25
CA VAL A 124 11.83 -11.40 5.53
C VAL A 124 10.34 -11.62 5.30
N GLY A 125 9.78 -11.00 4.25
CA GLY A 125 8.38 -11.10 3.86
C GLY A 125 7.97 -12.46 3.31
N GLY A 126 8.93 -13.37 3.07
CA GLY A 126 8.67 -14.74 2.63
C GLY A 126 8.96 -15.02 1.17
N LEU A 127 9.64 -14.12 0.45
CA LEU A 127 10.26 -14.46 -0.83
C LEU A 127 11.41 -15.44 -0.55
N ARG A 128 11.16 -16.73 -0.80
CA ARG A 128 12.13 -17.82 -0.66
C ARG A 128 12.39 -18.45 -2.01
#